data_AF-A0A5C7I560-F1
#
_entry.id   AF-A0A5C7I560-F1
#
_cell.length_a   1.000
_cell.length_b   1.000
_cell.length_c   1.000
_cell.angle_alpha   90.00
_cell.angle_beta   90.00
_cell.angle_gamma   90.00
#
_symmetry.space_group_name_H-M   'P 1'
#
loop_
_entity.id
_entity.type
_entity.pdbx_description
1 polymer ?
#
loop_
_entity_poly.entity_id
_entity_poly.type
_entity_poly.pdbx_seq_one_letter_code
_entity_poly.pdbx_strand_id
1 'polypeptide(L)'
;MDSSSTNEVAHDFPPYFKVYKDGRIERYTAVVTVDACHDPSTGVQSKDVMISSETVSKANIIAISIEYRLAPEHPLPIAYEDSWAGLEWVATHSNGLGSDLWLNDHADFGRVFLGGESAGANIAHFVAVRAGSTIMGLAGLKIEGLVMVHPFF
;
A
#
# COMPACT_ATOMS: atom_id res chain seq x y z
N MET A 1 31.16 -10.25 29.77
CA MET A 1 30.05 -10.11 28.81
C MET A 1 30.51 -9.08 27.81
N ASP A 2 30.87 -9.53 26.62
CA ASP A 2 31.49 -8.70 25.60
C ASP A 2 30.41 -7.85 24.91
N SER A 3 30.53 -6.52 24.98
CA SER A 3 29.53 -5.56 24.51
C SER A 3 29.72 -5.13 23.05
N SER A 4 30.57 -5.84 22.29
CA SER A 4 31.01 -5.39 20.96
C SER A 4 30.16 -5.92 19.78
N SER A 5 29.20 -6.83 19.99
CA SER A 5 28.44 -7.46 18.90
C SER A 5 27.13 -6.75 18.51
N THR A 6 26.65 -5.77 19.29
CA THR A 6 25.30 -5.18 19.12
C THR A 6 25.21 -4.11 18.01
N ASN A 7 26.34 -3.72 17.43
CA ASN A 7 26.40 -2.71 16.37
C ASN A 7 26.85 -3.25 15.00
N GLU A 8 26.98 -4.57 14.85
CA GLU A 8 27.36 -5.15 13.56
C GLU A 8 26.18 -5.11 12.58
N VAL A 9 26.39 -4.50 11.42
CA VAL A 9 25.37 -4.36 10.37
C VAL A 9 25.28 -5.68 9.58
N ALA A 10 24.08 -6.23 9.46
CA ALA A 10 23.79 -7.38 8.61
C ALA A 10 23.56 -6.95 7.15
N HIS A 11 22.73 -5.92 6.96
CA HIS A 11 22.40 -5.35 5.65
C HIS A 11 22.28 -3.84 5.73
N ASP A 12 22.77 -3.15 4.71
CA ASP A 12 22.69 -1.70 4.59
C ASP A 12 22.12 -1.32 3.23
N PHE A 13 21.01 -0.57 3.23
CA PHE A 13 20.29 -0.13 2.04
C PHE A 13 20.13 1.39 2.05
N PRO A 14 21.21 2.17 1.90
CA PRO A 14 21.10 3.63 1.83
C PRO A 14 20.34 4.05 0.55
N PRO A 15 19.51 5.12 0.61
CA PRO A 15 19.23 6.01 1.75
C PRO A 15 18.03 5.55 2.62
N TYR A 16 17.63 4.29 2.57
CA TYR A 16 16.36 3.83 3.13
C TYR A 16 16.49 3.35 4.58
N PHE A 17 17.19 2.24 4.80
CA PHE A 17 17.33 1.62 6.12
C PHE A 17 18.54 0.69 6.21
N LYS A 18 18.93 0.33 7.43
CA LYS A 18 19.88 -0.74 7.74
C LYS A 18 19.31 -1.70 8.77
N VAL A 19 19.76 -2.94 8.70
CA VAL A 19 19.39 -4.03 9.59
C VAL A 19 20.66 -4.50 10.31
N TYR A 20 20.63 -4.51 11.64
CA TYR A 20 21.73 -5.00 12.47
C TYR A 20 21.59 -6.51 12.71
N LYS A 21 22.71 -7.19 13.01
CA LYS A 21 22.72 -8.64 13.28
C LYS A 21 21.90 -9.05 14.51
N ASP A 22 21.67 -8.13 15.43
CA ASP A 22 20.81 -8.34 16.60
C ASP A 22 19.30 -8.19 16.30
N GLY A 23 18.95 -7.91 15.04
CA GLY A 23 17.57 -7.73 14.59
C GLY A 23 17.04 -6.28 14.71
N ARG A 24 17.84 -5.36 15.27
CA ARG A 24 17.47 -3.94 15.28
C ARG A 24 17.42 -3.39 13.86
N ILE A 25 16.46 -2.50 13.61
CA ILE A 25 16.27 -1.83 12.33
C ILE A 25 16.37 -0.33 12.57
N GLU A 26 17.11 0.35 11.71
CA GLU A 26 17.23 1.81 11.72
C GLU A 26 16.94 2.35 10.32
N ARG A 27 15.91 3.19 10.23
CA ARG A 27 15.51 3.86 8.99
C ARG A 27 16.24 5.19 8.91
N TYR A 28 17.01 5.40 7.84
CA TYR A 28 17.73 6.65 7.62
C TYR A 28 16.77 7.78 7.27
N THR A 29 15.75 7.45 6.49
CA THR A 29 14.67 8.35 6.12
C THR A 29 13.45 7.97 6.96
N ALA A 30 13.00 8.88 7.82
CA ALA A 30 11.67 8.76 8.40
C ALA A 30 10.67 8.79 7.25
N VAL A 31 9.67 7.90 7.25
CA VAL A 31 8.50 8.08 6.37
C VAL A 31 7.72 9.25 6.96
N VAL A 32 8.18 10.46 6.63
CA VAL A 32 7.42 11.68 6.87
C VAL A 32 6.44 11.77 5.73
N THR A 33 5.16 11.77 6.05
CA THR A 33 4.13 12.23 5.11
C THR A 33 4.47 13.68 4.79
N VAL A 34 5.02 13.91 3.60
CA VAL A 34 5.33 15.25 3.11
C VAL A 34 4.12 15.70 2.31
N ASP A 35 3.62 16.90 2.59
CA ASP A 35 2.68 17.52 1.65
C ASP A 35 3.34 17.59 0.28
N ALA A 36 2.57 17.28 -0.77
CA ALA A 36 3.06 17.27 -2.14
C ALA A 36 3.77 18.60 -2.44
N CYS A 37 5.08 18.53 -2.69
CA CYS A 37 5.91 19.70 -2.91
C CYS A 37 6.60 19.60 -4.27
N HIS A 38 6.54 20.70 -5.01
CA HIS A 38 7.28 20.88 -6.25
C HIS A 38 8.59 21.59 -5.91
N ASP A 39 9.73 20.95 -6.19
CA ASP A 39 11.04 21.62 -6.11
C ASP A 39 11.34 22.34 -7.44
N PRO A 40 11.25 23.67 -7.49
CA PRO A 40 11.48 24.43 -8.72
C PRO A 40 12.95 24.49 -9.13
N SER A 41 13.89 24.11 -8.25
CA SER A 41 15.33 24.15 -8.53
C SER A 41 15.83 22.89 -9.25
N THR A 42 15.18 21.75 -9.00
CA THR A 42 15.55 20.45 -9.60
C THR A 42 14.49 19.93 -10.58
N GLY A 43 13.28 20.48 -10.56
CA GLY A 43 12.14 19.98 -11.34
C GLY A 43 11.59 18.65 -10.82
N VAL A 44 12.12 18.14 -9.70
CA VAL A 44 11.66 16.91 -9.08
C VAL A 44 10.34 17.18 -8.37
N GLN A 45 9.31 16.43 -8.76
CA GLN A 45 8.11 16.26 -7.96
C GLN A 45 8.23 14.96 -7.18
N SER A 46 8.29 15.09 -5.86
CA SER A 46 8.02 13.98 -4.97
C SER A 46 6.50 13.93 -4.78
N LYS A 47 5.89 12.88 -5.34
CA LYS A 47 4.58 12.42 -4.92
C LYS A 47 4.77 10.95 -4.60
N ASP A 48 4.54 10.56 -3.36
CA ASP A 48 4.05 9.19 -3.14
C ASP A 48 2.87 9.02 -4.10
N VAL A 49 2.67 7.86 -4.72
CA VAL A 49 1.37 7.57 -5.34
C VAL A 49 0.34 7.31 -4.22
N MET A 50 0.23 8.24 -3.27
CA MET A 50 -1.06 8.59 -2.70
C MET A 50 -1.92 9.06 -3.86
N ILE A 51 -3.13 8.51 -3.98
CA ILE A 51 -4.14 9.14 -4.82
C ILE A 51 -4.40 10.51 -4.19
N SER A 52 -3.72 11.54 -4.69
CA SER A 52 -3.81 12.89 -4.14
C SER A 52 -5.28 13.31 -4.13
N SER A 53 -5.70 14.11 -3.14
CA SER A 53 -7.07 14.62 -3.08
C SER A 53 -7.51 15.30 -4.39
N GLU A 54 -6.57 15.92 -5.10
CA GLU A 54 -6.78 16.46 -6.45
C GLU A 54 -7.13 15.37 -7.47
N THR A 55 -6.37 14.27 -7.51
CA THR A 55 -6.65 13.11 -8.38
C THR A 55 -8.00 12.48 -8.04
N VAL A 56 -8.28 12.27 -6.74
CA VAL A 56 -9.58 11.75 -6.25
C VAL A 56 -10.72 12.64 -6.72
N SER A 57 -10.58 13.95 -6.54
CA SER A 57 -11.59 14.95 -6.92
C SER A 57 -11.79 15.02 -8.44
N LYS A 58 -10.71 15.08 -9.23
CA LYS A 58 -10.78 15.14 -10.70
C LYS A 58 -11.37 13.87 -11.30
N ALA A 59 -11.02 12.71 -10.76
CA ALA A 59 -11.55 11.43 -11.21
C ALA A 59 -12.96 11.17 -10.66
N ASN A 60 -13.41 11.93 -9.65
CA ASN A 60 -14.66 11.73 -8.94
C ASN A 60 -14.82 10.30 -8.42
N ILE A 61 -13.80 9.83 -7.69
CA ILE A 61 -13.73 8.48 -7.13
C ILE A 61 -13.67 8.51 -5.61
N ILE A 62 -13.84 7.35 -5.00
CA ILE A 62 -13.45 7.08 -3.63
C ILE A 62 -12.08 6.42 -3.66
N ALA A 63 -11.15 6.92 -2.84
CA ALA A 63 -9.83 6.32 -2.67
C ALA A 63 -9.70 5.72 -1.27
N ILE A 64 -9.25 4.47 -1.21
CA ILE A 64 -8.96 3.75 0.03
C ILE A 64 -7.48 3.36 -0.03
N SER A 65 -6.66 4.02 0.78
CA SER A 65 -5.23 3.74 0.88
C SER A 65 -4.99 2.78 2.04
N ILE A 66 -4.41 1.61 1.76
CA ILE A 66 -4.15 0.60 2.79
C ILE A 66 -2.78 0.84 3.40
N GLU A 67 -2.75 1.19 4.70
CA GLU A 67 -1.52 1.24 5.50
C GLU A 67 -1.13 -0.18 5.91
N TYR A 68 -0.36 -0.86 5.07
CA TYR A 68 0.15 -2.20 5.34
C TYR A 68 1.45 -2.15 6.16
N ARG A 69 1.73 -3.22 6.90
CA ARG A 69 2.97 -3.35 7.67
C ARG A 69 4.20 -3.46 6.77
N LEU A 70 5.25 -2.73 7.14
CA LEU A 70 6.47 -2.60 6.35
C LEU A 70 7.54 -3.64 6.73
N ALA A 71 8.29 -4.07 5.71
CA ALA A 71 9.57 -4.73 5.90
C ALA A 71 10.66 -3.69 6.22
N PRO A 72 11.73 -4.06 6.95
CA PRO A 72 12.05 -5.41 7.42
C PRO A 72 11.42 -5.85 8.76
N GLU A 73 10.73 -4.96 9.47
CA GLU A 73 10.11 -5.24 10.78
C GLU A 73 9.06 -6.35 10.68
N HIS A 74 8.31 -6.34 9.58
CA HIS A 74 7.37 -7.38 9.21
C HIS A 74 7.69 -7.87 7.79
N PRO A 75 8.42 -9.00 7.66
CA PRO A 75 8.78 -9.54 6.36
C PRO A 75 7.58 -9.95 5.51
N LEU A 76 7.79 -10.04 4.19
CA LEU A 76 6.80 -10.65 3.29
C LEU A 76 6.42 -12.07 3.77
N PRO A 77 5.15 -12.49 3.64
CA PRO A 77 4.10 -11.90 2.79
C PRO A 77 3.18 -10.89 3.49
N ILE A 78 3.53 -10.36 4.66
CA ILE A 78 2.59 -9.62 5.51
C ILE A 78 1.91 -8.42 4.84
N ALA A 79 2.63 -7.69 3.99
CA ALA A 79 2.09 -6.53 3.27
C ALA A 79 1.01 -6.95 2.26
N TYR A 80 1.16 -8.14 1.65
CA TYR A 80 0.16 -8.72 0.77
C TYR A 80 -1.09 -9.14 1.55
N GLU A 81 -0.92 -9.75 2.73
CA GLU A 81 -2.03 -10.17 3.58
C GLU A 81 -2.80 -8.97 4.16
N ASP A 82 -2.11 -7.92 4.60
CA ASP A 82 -2.74 -6.69 5.07
C ASP A 82 -3.55 -6.01 3.95
N SER A 83 -3.01 -6.00 2.73
CA SER A 83 -3.70 -5.44 1.56
C SER A 83 -4.90 -6.28 1.12
N TRP A 84 -4.79 -7.61 1.23
CA TRP A 84 -5.92 -8.52 1.01
C TRP A 84 -7.02 -8.32 2.06
N ALA A 85 -6.66 -8.26 3.33
CA ALA A 85 -7.60 -8.00 4.42
C ALA A 85 -8.28 -6.64 4.27
N GLY A 86 -7.55 -5.62 3.79
CA GLY A 86 -8.13 -4.32 3.44
C GLY A 86 -9.20 -4.43 2.36
N LEU A 87 -8.95 -5.19 1.28
CA LEU A 87 -9.94 -5.42 0.23
C LEU A 87 -11.15 -6.24 0.72
N GLU A 88 -10.93 -7.24 1.58
CA GLU A 88 -12.01 -7.99 2.24
C GLU A 88 -12.87 -7.07 3.09
N TRP A 89 -12.26 -6.16 3.85
CA TRP A 89 -12.98 -5.15 4.63
C TRP A 89 -13.84 -4.26 3.73
N VAL A 90 -13.32 -3.79 2.59
CA VAL A 90 -14.11 -3.03 1.60
C VAL A 90 -15.29 -3.86 1.09
N ALA A 91 -15.09 -5.15 0.81
CA ALA A 91 -16.15 -6.04 0.36
C ALA A 91 -17.30 -6.18 1.36
N THR A 92 -17.04 -6.05 2.67
CA THR A 92 -18.12 -6.11 3.68
C THR A 92 -19.16 -4.99 3.57
N HIS A 93 -18.86 -3.93 2.82
CA HIS A 93 -19.75 -2.78 2.59
C HIS A 93 -20.62 -2.94 1.35
N SER A 94 -20.39 -3.97 0.52
CA SER A 94 -21.01 -4.09 -0.81
C SER A 94 -22.54 -4.26 -0.80
N ASN A 95 -23.11 -4.60 0.36
CA ASN A 95 -24.55 -4.74 0.57
C ASN A 95 -25.18 -3.52 1.28
N GLY A 96 -24.40 -2.45 1.51
CA GLY A 96 -24.83 -1.24 2.23
C GLY A 96 -24.96 -1.41 3.76
N LEU A 97 -24.45 -2.51 4.33
CA LEU A 97 -24.52 -2.82 5.76
C LEU A 97 -23.14 -2.89 6.43
N GLY A 98 -22.10 -2.37 5.78
CA GLY A 98 -20.76 -2.34 6.33
C GLY A 98 -20.62 -1.34 7.48
N SER A 99 -19.47 -1.36 8.17
CA SER A 99 -19.24 -0.51 9.34
C SER A 99 -18.99 0.97 9.02
N ASP A 100 -18.56 1.29 7.80
CA ASP A 100 -18.41 2.66 7.30
C ASP A 100 -19.65 3.09 6.48
N LEU A 101 -20.46 3.98 7.06
CA LEU A 101 -21.68 4.47 6.42
C LEU A 101 -21.40 5.25 5.13
N TRP A 102 -20.27 5.95 5.04
CA TRP A 102 -19.95 6.75 3.86
C TRP A 102 -19.65 5.85 2.66
N LEU A 103 -18.94 4.74 2.87
CA LEU A 103 -18.76 3.72 1.83
C LEU A 103 -20.09 3.06 1.45
N ASN A 104 -20.96 2.75 2.41
CA ASN A 104 -22.27 2.17 2.14
C ASN A 104 -23.14 3.07 1.25
N ASP A 105 -23.11 4.38 1.51
CA ASP A 105 -24.00 5.35 0.85
C ASP A 105 -23.46 5.85 -0.50
N HIS A 106 -22.14 5.82 -0.71
CA HIS A 106 -21.50 6.48 -1.86
C HIS A 106 -20.66 5.59 -2.76
N ALA A 107 -20.20 4.42 -2.31
CA ALA A 107 -19.33 3.58 -3.12
C ALA A 107 -20.10 2.76 -4.15
N ASP A 108 -19.59 2.74 -5.39
CA ASP A 108 -20.06 1.84 -6.43
C ASP A 108 -19.18 0.58 -6.47
N PHE A 109 -19.61 -0.44 -5.74
CA PHE A 109 -18.91 -1.73 -5.69
C PHE A 109 -18.98 -2.53 -7.00
N GLY A 110 -19.78 -2.09 -7.98
CA GLY A 110 -19.76 -2.58 -9.35
C GLY A 110 -18.61 -2.02 -10.19
N ARG A 111 -17.87 -1.01 -9.69
CA ARG A 111 -16.73 -0.38 -10.39
C ARG A 111 -15.54 -0.18 -9.45
N VAL A 112 -14.88 -1.28 -9.11
CA VAL A 112 -13.69 -1.28 -8.25
C VAL A 112 -12.42 -1.33 -9.10
N PHE A 113 -11.45 -0.48 -8.76
CA PHE A 113 -10.11 -0.51 -9.36
C PHE A 113 -9.08 -0.77 -8.26
N LEU A 114 -8.12 -1.63 -8.54
CA LEU A 114 -6.94 -1.82 -7.70
C LEU A 114 -5.79 -1.00 -8.29
N GLY A 115 -4.86 -0.53 -7.46
CA GLY A 115 -3.69 0.13 -8.00
C GLY A 115 -2.56 0.31 -7.00
N GLY A 116 -1.39 0.62 -7.54
CA GLY A 116 -0.20 0.90 -6.77
C GLY A 116 0.99 1.31 -7.64
N GLU A 117 2.06 1.71 -6.98
CA GLU A 117 3.33 2.12 -7.59
C GLU A 117 4.48 1.28 -7.04
N SER A 118 5.47 0.92 -7.86
CA SER A 118 6.66 0.21 -7.41
C SER A 118 6.30 -1.10 -6.69
N ALA A 119 6.72 -1.29 -5.44
CA ALA A 119 6.31 -2.41 -4.60
C ALA A 119 4.79 -2.49 -4.39
N GLY A 120 4.10 -1.35 -4.30
CA GLY A 120 2.63 -1.29 -4.20
C GLY A 120 1.93 -1.82 -5.45
N ALA A 121 2.51 -1.65 -6.64
CA ALA A 121 1.96 -2.22 -7.87
C ALA A 121 2.08 -3.76 -7.89
N ASN A 122 3.17 -4.30 -7.33
CA ASN A 122 3.33 -5.75 -7.13
C ASN A 122 2.28 -6.28 -6.15
N ILE A 123 2.05 -5.57 -5.04
CA ILE A 123 0.99 -5.91 -4.07
C ILE A 123 -0.39 -5.88 -4.73
N ALA A 124 -0.72 -4.83 -5.49
CA ALA A 124 -1.99 -4.72 -6.20
C ALA A 124 -2.19 -5.85 -7.22
N HIS A 125 -1.12 -6.24 -7.93
CA HIS A 125 -1.13 -7.40 -8.81
C HIS A 125 -1.43 -8.70 -8.05
N PHE A 126 -0.75 -8.95 -6.93
CA PHE A 126 -0.98 -10.13 -6.10
C PHE A 126 -2.44 -10.22 -5.62
N VAL A 127 -2.98 -9.10 -5.11
CA VAL A 127 -4.37 -9.01 -4.64
C VAL A 127 -5.35 -9.27 -5.77
N ALA A 128 -5.11 -8.73 -6.97
CA ALA A 128 -5.95 -8.96 -8.15
C ALA A 128 -5.98 -10.45 -8.56
N VAL A 129 -4.81 -11.10 -8.61
CA VAL A 129 -4.69 -12.52 -8.93
C VAL A 129 -5.41 -13.39 -7.89
N ARG A 130 -5.22 -13.08 -6.60
CA ARG A 130 -5.90 -13.77 -5.50
C ARG A 130 -7.42 -13.61 -5.57
N ALA A 131 -7.92 -12.41 -5.87
CA ALA A 131 -9.35 -12.16 -6.04
C ALA A 131 -9.95 -13.02 -7.17
N GLY A 132 -9.29 -13.10 -8.32
CA GLY A 132 -9.74 -13.90 -9.47
C GLY A 132 -9.63 -15.42 -9.27
N SER A 133 -8.76 -15.87 -8.36
CA SER A 133 -8.53 -17.30 -8.08
C SER A 133 -9.41 -17.85 -6.95
N THR A 134 -10.10 -16.99 -6.20
CA THR A 134 -10.92 -17.40 -5.05
C THR A 134 -12.28 -17.92 -5.52
N ILE A 135 -12.64 -19.14 -5.11
CA ILE A 135 -13.85 -19.86 -5.57
C ILE A 135 -15.15 -19.08 -5.31
N MET A 136 -15.21 -18.31 -4.23
CA MET A 136 -16.37 -17.47 -3.89
C MET A 136 -16.20 -16.00 -4.33
N GLY A 137 -15.04 -15.64 -4.90
CA GLY A 137 -14.64 -14.26 -5.14
C GLY A 137 -14.73 -13.39 -3.87
N LEU A 138 -14.65 -12.07 -4.05
CA LEU A 138 -15.13 -11.10 -3.08
C LEU A 138 -16.58 -10.80 -3.45
N ALA A 139 -17.52 -11.57 -2.88
CA ALA A 139 -18.94 -11.46 -3.22
C ALA A 139 -19.40 -9.99 -3.10
N GLY A 140 -19.95 -9.45 -4.19
CA GLY A 140 -20.44 -8.07 -4.26
C GLY A 140 -19.42 -7.03 -4.74
N LEU A 141 -18.14 -7.39 -4.95
CA LEU A 141 -17.17 -6.53 -5.61
C LEU A 141 -16.95 -6.95 -7.07
N LYS A 142 -17.00 -5.99 -7.99
CA LYS A 142 -16.54 -6.16 -9.37
C LYS A 142 -15.26 -5.35 -9.58
N ILE A 143 -14.12 -6.06 -9.66
CA ILE A 143 -12.84 -5.46 -10.02
C ILE A 143 -12.82 -5.26 -11.54
N GLU A 144 -12.92 -4.01 -11.98
CA GLU A 144 -12.95 -3.62 -13.40
C GLU A 144 -11.55 -3.39 -13.98
N GLY A 145 -10.57 -3.09 -13.14
CA GLY A 145 -9.22 -2.79 -13.62
C GLY A 145 -8.14 -2.76 -12.55
N LEU A 146 -6.90 -2.79 -13.04
CA LEU A 146 -5.68 -2.71 -12.26
C LEU A 146 -4.78 -1.61 -12.83
N VAL A 147 -4.39 -0.64 -12.01
CA VAL A 147 -3.49 0.47 -12.37
C VAL A 147 -2.13 0.22 -11.74
N MET A 148 -1.12 -0.03 -12.57
CA MET A 148 0.26 -0.29 -12.12
C MET A 148 1.20 0.79 -12.63
N VAL A 149 1.84 1.50 -11.71
CA VAL A 149 2.85 2.51 -12.04
C VAL A 149 4.23 1.95 -11.68
N HIS A 150 5.11 1.82 -12.67
CA HIS A 150 6.48 1.27 -12.51
C HIS A 150 6.56 0.02 -11.61
N PRO A 151 5.89 -1.09 -11.95
CA PRO A 151 5.79 -2.23 -11.04
C PRO A 151 7.14 -2.92 -10.79
N PHE A 152 7.35 -3.34 -9.55
CA PHE A 152 8.53 -4.10 -9.12
C PHE A 152 8.26 -5.61 -9.24
N PHE A 153 8.79 -6.27 -10.28
CA PHE A 153 8.72 -7.73 -10.50
C PHE A 153 10.11 -8.34 -10.66
#